data_AF-A0A7C6QBZ9-F1
#
_entry.id   AF-A0A7C6QBZ9-F1
#
_cell.length_a   1.000
_cell.length_b   1.000
_cell.length_c   1.000
_cell.angle_alpha   90.00
_cell.angle_beta   90.00
_cell.angle_gamma   90.00
#
_symmetry.space_group_name_H-M   'P 1'
#
loop_
_entity.id
_entity.type
_entity.pdbx_description
1 polymer ?
#
loop_
_entity_poly.entity_id
_entity_poly.type
_entity_poly.pdbx_seq_one_letter_code
_entity_poly.pdbx_strand_id
1 'polypeptide(L)'
;MELNGHNKQEYPPMHTTEHILNQTMVRMFGCARSKNTHIERKKSKADYLLPQPPTDEQVQAIEMKVNEVISRNLPVSEEFLPISAAAEIVDLSKLPGNVSETLRIVRIGDYDVCACIGSHVENTSEIGRFEIISHDFTDGRWRVRFKLL
;
A
#
# COMPACT_ATOMS: atom_id res chain seq x y z
N MET A 1 21.41 -13.00 14.35
CA MET A 1 20.37 -12.44 15.23
C MET A 1 19.06 -12.68 14.52
N GLU A 2 18.41 -13.80 14.83
CA GLU A 2 17.17 -14.20 14.18
C GLU A 2 16.05 -13.31 14.69
N LEU A 3 15.55 -12.44 13.81
CA LEU A 3 14.37 -11.64 14.06
C LEU A 3 13.16 -12.59 14.03
N ASN A 4 12.48 -12.68 15.17
CA ASN A 4 11.27 -13.48 15.43
C ASN A 4 10.43 -13.70 14.16
N GLY A 5 10.41 -14.95 13.68
CA GLY A 5 9.57 -15.39 12.58
C GLY A 5 8.09 -15.26 12.91
N HIS A 6 7.50 -14.13 12.57
CA HIS A 6 6.06 -14.08 12.31
C HIS A 6 5.83 -14.95 11.07
N ASN A 7 5.26 -16.13 11.29
CA ASN A 7 5.06 -17.20 10.31
C ASN A 7 3.98 -16.87 9.26
N LYS A 8 4.06 -15.69 8.64
CA LYS A 8 3.40 -15.34 7.39
C LYS A 8 4.49 -14.93 6.43
N GLN A 9 4.89 -15.84 5.55
CA GLN A 9 5.74 -15.54 4.42
C GLN A 9 5.19 -14.29 3.72
N GLU A 10 6.02 -13.26 3.60
CA GLU A 10 5.67 -12.05 2.87
C GLU A 10 5.21 -12.44 1.46
N TYR A 11 4.15 -11.81 0.97
CA TYR A 11 3.64 -12.03 -0.37
C TYR A 11 3.82 -10.74 -1.18
N PRO A 12 4.94 -10.61 -1.92
CA PRO A 12 5.31 -9.37 -2.60
C PRO A 12 4.24 -8.77 -3.53
N PRO A 13 3.47 -9.57 -4.29
CA PRO A 13 2.35 -9.07 -5.10
C PRO A 13 1.33 -8.28 -4.28
N MET A 14 0.92 -8.84 -3.13
CA MET A 14 -0.07 -8.21 -2.26
C MET A 14 0.49 -6.99 -1.54
N HIS A 15 1.77 -7.01 -1.18
CA HIS A 15 2.42 -5.85 -0.57
C HIS A 15 2.55 -4.68 -1.56
N THR A 16 2.89 -4.97 -2.82
CA THR A 16 2.93 -3.94 -3.86
C THR A 16 1.54 -3.40 -4.18
N THR A 17 0.52 -4.27 -4.14
CA THR A 17 -0.90 -3.87 -4.27
C THR A 17 -1.34 -2.92 -3.15
N GLU A 18 -0.87 -3.16 -1.91
CA GLU A 18 -1.14 -2.30 -0.75
C GLU A 18 -0.69 -0.86 -1.02
N HIS A 19 0.49 -0.69 -1.60
CA HIS A 19 1.04 0.61 -1.94
C HIS A 19 0.18 1.31 -3.01
N ILE A 20 -0.19 0.59 -4.07
CA ILE A 20 -1.06 1.11 -5.12
C ILE A 20 -2.42 1.51 -4.55
N LEU A 21 -3.02 0.67 -3.70
CA LEU A 21 -4.31 0.97 -3.06
C LEU A 21 -4.21 2.20 -2.15
N ASN A 22 -3.18 2.28 -1.31
CA ASN A 22 -2.95 3.44 -0.45
C ASN A 22 -2.88 4.74 -1.23
N GLN A 23 -2.08 4.76 -2.28
CA GLN A 23 -1.90 5.95 -3.09
C GLN A 23 -3.13 6.28 -3.94
N THR A 24 -3.89 5.26 -4.36
CA THR A 24 -5.24 5.45 -4.96
C THR A 24 -6.16 6.17 -3.99
N MET A 25 -6.20 5.73 -2.73
CA MET A 25 -7.05 6.32 -1.70
C MET A 25 -6.64 7.76 -1.36
N VAL A 26 -5.33 8.04 -1.23
CA VAL A 26 -4.79 9.40 -1.05
C VAL A 26 -5.26 10.31 -2.18
N ARG A 27 -5.10 9.89 -3.44
CA ARG A 27 -5.46 10.71 -4.61
C ARG A 27 -6.97 10.91 -4.77
N MET A 28 -7.79 9.92 -4.42
CA MET A 28 -9.25 9.98 -4.60
C MET A 28 -9.97 10.70 -3.46
N PHE A 29 -9.53 10.49 -2.22
CA PHE A 29 -10.27 10.95 -1.03
C PHE A 29 -9.50 12.00 -0.22
N GLY A 30 -8.25 12.32 -0.58
CA GLY A 30 -7.40 13.22 0.19
C GLY A 30 -7.10 12.70 1.60
N CYS A 31 -7.31 11.41 1.85
CA CYS A 31 -7.06 10.79 3.15
C CYS A 31 -5.58 10.41 3.30
N ALA A 32 -5.15 10.14 4.53
CA ALA A 32 -3.85 9.51 4.74
C ALA A 32 -3.86 8.06 4.24
N ARG A 33 -2.65 7.48 4.03
CA ARG A 33 -2.47 6.02 3.88
C ARG A 33 -3.14 5.27 5.03
N SER A 34 -3.46 3.99 4.81
CA SER A 34 -4.19 3.16 5.77
C SER A 34 -3.60 3.23 7.19
N LYS A 35 -4.48 3.20 8.18
CA LYS A 35 -4.07 3.19 9.60
C LYS A 35 -3.65 1.78 10.05
N ASN A 36 -4.23 0.77 9.42
CA ASN A 36 -3.91 -0.63 9.67
C ASN A 36 -4.10 -1.42 8.39
N THR A 37 -3.07 -2.17 7.98
CA THR A 37 -3.16 -3.14 6.88
C THR A 37 -2.76 -4.52 7.39
N HIS A 38 -3.57 -5.53 7.08
CA HIS A 38 -3.18 -6.93 7.23
C HIS A 38 -3.01 -7.54 5.84
N ILE A 39 -1.76 -7.82 5.49
CA ILE A 39 -1.37 -8.44 4.22
C ILE A 39 -1.36 -9.96 4.41
N GLU A 40 -2.12 -10.68 3.56
CA GLU A 40 -2.07 -12.13 3.46
C GLU A 40 -2.16 -12.57 2.00
N ARG A 41 -1.67 -13.78 1.70
CA ARG A 41 -1.69 -14.31 0.32
C ARG A 41 -3.09 -14.46 -0.27
N LYS A 42 -4.06 -14.92 0.53
CA LYS A 42 -5.42 -15.23 0.06
C LYS A 42 -6.38 -14.04 0.15
N LYS A 43 -6.31 -13.27 1.24
CA LYS A 43 -7.24 -12.18 1.53
C LYS A 43 -6.60 -11.18 2.46
N SER A 44 -6.54 -9.93 2.02
CA SER A 44 -6.00 -8.81 2.78
C SER A 44 -7.10 -7.84 3.19
N LYS A 45 -6.76 -6.95 4.11
CA LYS A 45 -7.64 -5.83 4.49
C LYS A 45 -6.85 -4.58 4.83
N ALA A 46 -7.42 -3.42 4.53
CA ALA A 46 -6.88 -2.11 4.87
C ALA A 46 -7.97 -1.23 5.49
N ASP A 47 -7.57 -0.43 6.49
CA ASP A 47 -8.45 0.49 7.21
C ASP A 47 -8.09 1.93 6.88
N TYR A 48 -9.03 2.69 6.30
CA TYR A 48 -8.90 4.12 6.01
C TYR A 48 -9.80 4.92 6.93
N LEU A 49 -9.30 6.05 7.43
CA LEU A 49 -10.11 7.02 8.16
C LEU A 49 -10.72 8.00 7.16
N LEU A 50 -12.05 7.99 7.05
CA LEU A 50 -12.81 8.79 6.10
C LEU A 50 -13.99 9.47 6.81
N PRO A 51 -14.36 10.70 6.42
CA PRO A 51 -15.51 11.40 7.01
C PRO A 51 -16.84 10.70 6.69
N GLN A 52 -16.91 9.98 5.57
CA GLN A 52 -18.09 9.27 5.10
C GLN A 52 -17.67 8.00 4.32
N PRO A 53 -18.52 6.96 4.23
CA PRO A 53 -18.23 5.80 3.40
C PRO A 53 -18.14 6.18 1.92
N PRO A 54 -17.25 5.54 1.13
CA PRO A 54 -17.32 5.60 -0.32
C PRO A 54 -18.67 5.09 -0.86
N THR A 55 -19.18 5.72 -1.92
CA THR A 55 -20.35 5.20 -2.66
C THR A 55 -19.98 3.97 -3.47
N ASP A 56 -20.96 3.20 -3.93
CA ASP A 56 -20.72 2.01 -4.76
C ASP A 56 -19.94 2.34 -6.04
N GLU A 57 -20.24 3.48 -6.67
CA GLU A 57 -19.49 3.96 -7.84
C GLU A 57 -18.03 4.31 -7.47
N GLN A 58 -17.80 4.88 -6.29
CA GLN A 58 -16.45 5.18 -5.81
C GLN A 58 -15.69 3.89 -5.50
N VAL A 59 -16.34 2.87 -4.94
CA VAL A 59 -15.73 1.55 -4.69
C VAL A 59 -15.33 0.89 -6.02
N GLN A 60 -16.21 0.91 -7.02
CA GLN A 60 -15.88 0.44 -8.37
C GLN A 60 -14.72 1.24 -8.98
N ALA A 61 -14.70 2.56 -8.80
CA ALA A 61 -13.62 3.41 -9.29
C ALA A 61 -12.28 3.14 -8.58
N ILE A 62 -12.27 2.80 -7.28
CA ILE A 62 -11.06 2.35 -6.58
C ILE A 62 -10.52 1.07 -7.24
N GLU A 63 -11.36 0.05 -7.40
CA GLU A 63 -10.94 -1.21 -8.01
C GLU A 63 -10.42 -1.02 -9.43
N MET A 64 -11.11 -0.22 -10.24
CA MET A 64 -10.71 0.10 -11.61
C MET A 64 -9.34 0.78 -11.65
N LYS A 65 -9.13 1.81 -10.83
CA LYS A 65 -7.87 2.57 -10.81
C LYS A 65 -6.69 1.74 -10.31
N VAL A 66 -6.90 0.89 -9.31
CA VAL A 66 -5.84 -0.03 -8.85
C VAL A 66 -5.44 -0.97 -9.98
N ASN A 67 -6.41 -1.56 -10.69
CA ASN A 67 -6.13 -2.44 -11.82
C ASN A 67 -5.52 -1.71 -13.03
N GLU A 68 -5.91 -0.46 -13.29
CA GLU A 68 -5.28 0.39 -14.30
C GLU A 68 -3.79 0.54 -14.01
N VAL A 69 -3.41 0.89 -12.77
CA VAL A 69 -2.00 0.99 -12.36
C VAL A 69 -1.27 -0.34 -12.50
N ILE A 70 -1.90 -1.44 -12.10
CA ILE A 70 -1.34 -2.78 -12.26
C ILE A 70 -1.01 -3.05 -13.74
N SER A 71 -1.95 -2.76 -14.64
CA SER A 71 -1.80 -2.98 -16.09
C SER A 71 -0.78 -2.08 -16.78
N ARG A 72 -0.31 -1.00 -16.14
CA ARG A 72 0.69 -0.09 -16.71
C ARG A 72 2.10 -0.68 -16.75
N ASN A 73 2.34 -1.85 -16.16
CA ASN A 73 3.65 -2.50 -16.09
C ASN A 73 4.73 -1.56 -15.54
N LEU A 74 4.43 -0.87 -14.43
CA LEU A 74 5.36 0.09 -13.85
C LEU A 74 6.52 -0.66 -13.17
N PRO A 75 7.76 -0.19 -13.31
CA PRO A 75 8.88 -0.75 -12.58
C PRO A 75 8.73 -0.47 -11.08
N VAL A 76 9.12 -1.43 -10.26
CA VAL A 76 9.23 -1.28 -8.81
C VAL A 76 10.71 -1.29 -8.45
N SER A 77 11.18 -0.18 -7.91
CA SER A 77 12.59 0.01 -7.58
C SER A 77 12.77 0.33 -6.12
N GLU A 78 13.92 -0.06 -5.57
CA GLU A 78 14.33 0.28 -4.22
C GLU A 78 15.64 1.05 -4.21
N GLU A 79 15.75 2.00 -3.29
CA GLU A 79 16.95 2.76 -3.01
C GLU A 79 17.13 2.95 -1.50
N PHE A 80 18.37 3.07 -1.06
CA PHE A 80 18.70 3.32 0.35
C PHE A 80 19.21 4.74 0.48
N LEU A 81 18.46 5.59 1.19
CA LEU A 81 18.76 7.01 1.32
C LEU A 81 18.97 7.40 2.79
N PRO A 82 19.89 8.32 3.09
CA PRO A 82 19.94 8.96 4.39
C PRO A 82 18.59 9.60 4.75
N ILE A 83 18.22 9.64 6.04
CA ILE A 83 16.95 10.25 6.51
C ILE A 83 16.77 11.66 5.94
N SER A 84 17.82 12.47 5.89
CA SER A 84 17.75 13.84 5.38
C SER A 84 17.29 13.91 3.92
N ALA A 85 17.82 13.05 3.05
CA ALA A 85 17.41 12.97 1.64
C ALA A 85 16.01 12.35 1.50
N ALA A 86 15.69 11.34 2.30
CA ALA A 86 14.36 10.73 2.30
C ALA A 86 13.25 11.71 2.76
N ALA A 87 13.56 12.63 3.67
CA ALA A 87 12.63 13.66 4.15
C ALA A 87 12.10 14.59 3.05
N GLU A 88 12.86 14.75 1.97
CA GLU A 88 12.47 15.55 0.80
C GLU A 88 11.49 14.80 -0.12
N ILE A 89 11.37 13.48 0.05
CA ILE A 89 10.67 12.58 -0.88
C ILE A 89 9.42 11.99 -0.24
N VAL A 90 9.47 11.62 1.05
CA VAL A 90 8.40 10.93 1.75
C VAL A 90 8.09 11.58 3.11
N ASP A 91 6.84 11.50 3.53
CA ASP A 91 6.41 11.96 4.86
C ASP A 91 6.99 11.04 5.95
N LEU A 92 7.90 11.58 6.75
CA LEU A 92 8.57 10.88 7.84
C LEU A 92 7.79 10.91 9.16
N SER A 93 6.66 11.62 9.24
CA SER A 93 5.91 11.82 10.49
C SER A 93 5.43 10.51 11.14
N LYS A 94 5.35 9.44 10.36
CA LYS A 94 4.91 8.11 10.79
C LYS A 94 6.05 7.15 11.15
N LEU A 95 7.31 7.57 11.00
CA LEU A 95 8.45 6.73 11.36
C LEU A 95 8.61 6.70 12.89
N PRO A 96 8.98 5.54 13.48
CA PRO A 96 9.27 5.46 14.89
C PRO A 96 10.53 6.28 15.23
N GLY A 97 10.61 6.82 16.44
CA GLY A 97 11.71 7.71 16.86
C GLY A 97 13.10 7.06 16.89
N ASN A 98 13.20 5.73 16.75
CA ASN A 98 14.43 4.96 16.71
C ASN A 98 14.77 4.45 15.29
N VAL A 99 14.30 5.13 14.24
CA VAL A 99 14.55 4.72 12.86
C VAL A 99 16.03 4.84 12.50
N SER A 100 16.51 3.90 11.68
CA SER A 100 17.87 3.88 11.12
C SER A 100 18.18 5.18 10.38
N GLU A 101 19.43 5.65 10.45
CA GLU A 101 19.94 6.82 9.72
C GLU A 101 19.77 6.69 8.19
N THR A 102 19.60 5.46 7.70
CA THR A 102 19.28 5.15 6.30
C THR A 102 17.92 4.47 6.21
N LEU A 103 17.09 4.93 5.26
CA LEU A 103 15.77 4.39 4.94
C LEU A 103 15.79 3.68 3.58
N ARG A 104 15.12 2.53 3.51
CA ARG A 104 14.78 1.88 2.24
C ARG A 104 13.53 2.55 1.67
N ILE A 105 13.69 3.18 0.52
CA ILE A 105 12.62 3.82 -0.23
C ILE A 105 12.22 2.91 -1.38
N VAL A 106 10.93 2.60 -1.47
CA VAL A 106 10.34 1.83 -2.57
C VAL A 106 9.55 2.78 -3.45
N ARG A 107 9.75 2.68 -4.76
CA ARG A 107 9.02 3.42 -5.79
C ARG A 107 8.26 2.45 -6.68
N ILE A 108 7.02 2.79 -7.02
CA ILE A 108 6.22 2.09 -8.02
C ILE A 108 6.03 3.07 -9.18
N GLY A 109 6.94 3.03 -10.16
CA GLY A 109 7.03 3.99 -11.24
C GLY A 109 6.91 5.44 -10.76
N ASP A 110 6.00 6.18 -11.37
CA ASP A 110 5.61 7.54 -11.00
C ASP A 110 4.38 7.59 -10.07
N TYR A 111 3.91 6.42 -9.62
CA TYR A 111 2.63 6.29 -8.94
C TYR A 111 2.77 6.51 -7.44
N ASP A 112 3.60 5.69 -6.79
CA ASP A 112 3.80 5.70 -5.34
C ASP A 112 5.28 5.75 -4.98
N VAL A 113 5.58 6.41 -3.86
CA VAL A 113 6.88 6.39 -3.19
C VAL A 113 6.68 6.34 -1.70
N CYS A 114 7.32 5.39 -1.02
CA CYS A 114 7.13 5.17 0.41
C CYS A 114 8.38 4.54 1.03
N ALA A 115 8.66 4.87 2.30
CA ALA A 115 9.64 4.13 3.09
C ALA A 115 9.06 2.76 3.46
N CYS A 116 9.67 1.67 3.00
CA CYS A 116 9.17 0.31 3.22
C CYS A 116 10.30 -0.71 3.30
N ILE A 117 10.20 -1.65 4.24
CA ILE A 117 11.19 -2.70 4.49
C ILE A 117 10.75 -4.09 4.00
N GLY A 118 9.51 -4.25 3.52
CA GLY A 118 9.03 -5.55 3.05
C GLY A 118 9.37 -5.84 1.60
N SER A 119 9.13 -7.07 1.19
CA SER A 119 9.41 -7.54 -0.17
C SER A 119 8.37 -7.04 -1.17
N HIS A 120 8.81 -6.74 -2.39
CA HIS A 120 7.97 -6.25 -3.50
C HIS A 120 8.24 -7.04 -4.78
N VAL A 121 7.29 -6.98 -5.73
CA VAL A 121 7.51 -7.48 -7.10
C VAL A 121 8.47 -6.55 -7.84
N GLU A 122 9.04 -6.97 -8.97
CA GLU A 122 9.92 -6.10 -9.78
C GLU A 122 9.12 -5.17 -10.70
N ASN A 123 7.91 -5.57 -11.09
CA ASN A 123 7.00 -4.74 -11.87
C ASN A 123 5.53 -5.01 -11.52
N THR A 124 4.66 -4.03 -11.77
CA THR A 124 3.25 -4.15 -11.39
C THR A 124 2.48 -5.23 -12.15
N SER A 125 2.94 -5.71 -13.30
CA SER A 125 2.25 -6.75 -14.06
C SER A 125 2.32 -8.13 -13.40
N GLU A 126 3.28 -8.36 -12.50
CA GLU A 126 3.40 -9.58 -11.69
C GLU A 126 2.29 -9.74 -10.64
N ILE A 127 1.49 -8.69 -10.41
CA ILE A 127 0.47 -8.68 -9.35
C ILE A 127 -0.75 -9.55 -9.70
N GLY A 128 -1.08 -9.69 -10.98
CA GLY A 128 -2.34 -10.31 -11.42
C GLY A 128 -3.49 -9.31 -11.42
N ARG A 129 -4.68 -9.68 -10.91
CA ARG A 129 -5.84 -8.78 -10.85
C ARG A 129 -6.27 -8.49 -9.42
N PHE A 130 -6.53 -7.23 -9.11
CA PHE A 130 -7.08 -6.80 -7.82
C PHE A 130 -8.61 -6.87 -7.81
N GLU A 131 -9.18 -7.40 -6.73
CA GLU A 131 -10.64 -7.48 -6.52
C GLU A 131 -10.99 -7.10 -5.06
N ILE A 132 -11.93 -6.17 -4.90
CA ILE A 132 -12.57 -5.86 -3.62
C ILE A 132 -13.65 -6.90 -3.33
N ILE A 133 -13.49 -7.61 -2.22
CA ILE A 133 -14.42 -8.67 -1.79
C ILE A 133 -15.60 -8.10 -1.02
N SER A 134 -15.30 -7.18 -0.09
CA SER A 134 -16.32 -6.51 0.72
C SER A 134 -15.74 -5.31 1.46
N HIS A 135 -16.60 -4.41 1.91
CA HIS A 135 -16.21 -3.31 2.78
C HIS A 135 -17.28 -3.02 3.83
N ASP A 136 -16.87 -2.36 4.91
CA ASP A 136 -17.76 -1.86 5.97
C ASP A 136 -17.27 -0.49 6.45
N PHE A 137 -18.19 0.33 6.95
CA PHE A 137 -17.89 1.62 7.55
C PHE A 137 -18.43 1.67 8.98
N THR A 138 -17.56 1.96 9.94
CA THR A 138 -17.92 2.05 11.36
C THR A 138 -17.05 3.11 12.01
N ASP A 139 -17.67 4.06 12.72
CA ASP A 139 -16.99 5.09 13.49
C ASP A 139 -15.89 5.85 12.71
N GLY A 140 -16.20 6.31 11.50
CA GLY A 140 -15.24 7.06 10.66
C GLY A 140 -14.16 6.20 10.00
N ARG A 141 -14.25 4.87 10.12
CA ARG A 141 -13.28 3.93 9.56
C ARG A 141 -13.93 3.08 8.47
N TRP A 142 -13.44 3.23 7.25
CA TRP A 142 -13.74 2.34 6.14
C TRP A 142 -12.74 1.19 6.09
N ARG A 143 -13.21 -0.04 6.26
CA ARG A 143 -12.40 -1.25 6.12
C ARG A 143 -12.73 -1.91 4.80
N VAL A 144 -11.74 -1.99 3.92
CA VAL A 144 -11.84 -2.72 2.66
C VAL A 144 -11.14 -4.08 2.78
N ARG A 145 -11.76 -5.13 2.24
CA ARG A 145 -11.20 -6.48 2.15
C ARG A 145 -11.04 -6.84 0.69
N PHE A 146 -9.87 -7.33 0.31
CA PHE A 146 -9.51 -7.55 -1.09
C PHE A 146 -8.64 -8.80 -1.26
N LYS A 147 -8.51 -9.26 -2.51
CA LYS A 147 -7.64 -10.37 -2.91
C LYS A 147 -6.99 -10.07 -4.26
N LEU A 148 -6.05 -10.93 -4.63
CA LEU A 148 -5.48 -11.00 -5.96
C LEU A 148 -5.96 -12.27 -6.65
N LEU A 149 -6.21 -12.19 -7.96
CA LEU A 149 -6.55 -13.30 -8.85
C LEU A 149 -5.39 -13.59 -9.80
#